data_AF-A0A6G1D7V4-F1
#
_entry.id   AF-A0A6G1D7V4-F1
#
_cell.length_a   1.000
_cell.length_b   1.000
_cell.length_c   1.000
_cell.angle_alpha   90.00
_cell.angle_beta   90.00
_cell.angle_gamma   90.00
#
_symmetry.space_group_name_H-M   'P 1'
#
loop_
_entity.id
_entity.type
_entity.pdbx_description
1 polymer ?
#
loop_
_entity_poly.entity_id
_entity_poly.type
_entity_poly.pdbx_seq_one_letter_code
_entity_poly.pdbx_strand_id
1 'polypeptide(L)' 'MGLLFVESLPGPKVFKCKFCGVDSASPDAIVSKEFRGRHGRAYLFDSEKAYSEDQKYKEGKYILEKHMMLKEGW' A
#
# COMPACT_ATOMS: atom_id res chain seq x y z
N MET A 1 -17.49 3.50 -18.11
CA MET A 1 -16.16 3.70 -17.52
C MET A 1 -16.39 4.22 -16.11
N GLY A 2 -16.44 3.31 -15.14
CA GLY A 2 -16.83 3.62 -13.77
C GLY A 2 -15.73 4.39 -13.07
N LEU A 3 -16.10 5.49 -12.42
CA LEU A 3 -15.25 6.18 -11.47
C LEU A 3 -14.86 5.17 -10.40
N LEU A 4 -13.59 4.75 -10.36
CA LEU A 4 -13.05 4.03 -9.22
C LEU A 4 -13.14 5.03 -8.06
N PHE A 5 -14.09 4.78 -7.16
CA PHE A 5 -14.26 5.53 -5.93
C PHE A 5 -13.06 5.20 -5.03
N VAL A 6 -11.93 5.83 -5.31
CA VAL A 6 -10.79 5.87 -4.39
C VAL A 6 -11.22 6.86 -3.31
N GLU A 7 -11.77 6.32 -2.22
CA GLU A 7 -11.74 7.04 -0.97
C GLU A 7 -10.26 7.29 -0.66
N SER A 8 -9.83 8.54 -0.88
CA SER A 8 -8.48 8.98 -0.54
C SER A 8 -8.28 8.66 0.94
N LEU A 9 -7.31 7.80 1.23
CA LEU A 9 -6.85 7.52 2.57
C LEU A 9 -6.67 8.86 3.33
N PRO A 10 -7.37 9.13 4.43
CA PRO A 10 -7.18 10.35 5.20
C PRO A 10 -5.83 10.26 5.89
N GLY A 11 -4.79 10.82 5.27
CA GLY A 11 -3.45 10.81 5.81
C GLY A 11 -2.46 11.55 4.90
N PRO A 12 -1.53 12.35 5.46
CA PRO A 12 -0.65 13.22 4.66
C PRO A 12 0.38 12.45 3.81
N LYS A 13 0.56 11.15 4.02
CA LYS A 13 1.61 10.34 3.37
C LYS A 13 1.06 8.94 3.10
N VAL A 14 0.81 8.58 1.84
CA VAL A 14 0.30 7.25 1.42
C VAL A 14 1.26 6.68 0.38
N PHE A 15 1.54 5.38 0.44
CA PHE A 15 2.31 4.71 -0.62
C PHE A 15 1.42 4.44 -1.82
N LYS A 16 1.80 4.96 -2.98
CA LYS A 16 1.13 4.67 -4.25
C LYS A 16 1.81 3.53 -4.97
N CYS A 17 1.04 2.68 -5.65
CA CYS A 17 1.62 1.63 -6.48
C CYS A 17 2.33 2.25 -7.70
N LYS A 18 3.55 1.81 -7.99
CA LYS A 18 4.33 2.30 -9.14
C LYS A 18 3.70 1.94 -10.50
N PHE A 19 2.92 0.86 -10.57
CA PHE A 19 2.34 0.37 -11.82
C PHE A 19 1.00 1.02 -12.17
N CYS A 20 0.15 1.27 -11.18
CA CYS A 20 -1.19 1.81 -11.41
C CYS A 20 -1.43 3.20 -10.79
N GLY A 21 -0.52 3.72 -9.96
CA GLY A 21 -0.65 5.03 -9.30
C GLY A 21 -1.69 5.10 -8.19
N VAL A 22 -2.41 4.01 -7.93
CA VAL A 22 -3.45 3.92 -6.89
C VAL A 22 -2.83 3.82 -5.51
N ASP A 23 -3.50 4.41 -4.52
CA ASP A 23 -3.17 4.30 -3.11
C ASP A 23 -3.13 2.83 -2.68
N SER A 24 -1.98 2.40 -2.16
CA SER A 24 -1.69 0.99 -1.93
C SER A 24 -1.60 0.63 -0.47
N ALA A 25 -1.01 1.49 0.36
CA ALA A 25 -0.87 1.28 1.80
C ALA A 25 -0.52 2.59 2.54
N SER A 26 -0.98 2.72 3.78
CA SER A 26 -0.56 3.80 4.69
C SER A 26 0.75 3.44 5.42
N PRO A 27 1.65 4.40 5.67
CA PRO A 27 2.86 4.19 6.46
C PRO A 27 2.57 3.90 7.94
N ASP A 28 1.40 4.31 8.43
CA ASP A 28 0.94 4.01 9.79
C ASP A 28 0.63 2.52 9.97
N ALA A 29 0.12 1.87 8.92
CA ALA A 29 -0.15 0.45 8.90
C ALA A 29 1.13 -0.41 8.81
N ILE A 30 2.34 0.17 8.81
CA ILE A 30 3.59 -0.61 8.77
C ILE A 30 3.82 -1.28 10.12
N VAL A 31 3.83 -2.62 10.11
CA VAL A 31 4.22 -3.43 11.27
C VAL A 31 5.74 -3.62 11.33
N SER A 32 6.40 -3.85 10.20
CA SER A 32 7.87 -4.01 10.18
C SER A 32 8.49 -3.70 8.81
N LYS A 33 9.74 -3.22 8.85
CA LYS A 33 10.53 -2.80 7.67
C LYS A 33 11.74 -3.71 7.40
N GLU A 34 11.84 -4.82 8.12
CA GLU A 34 13.00 -5.71 8.09
C GLU A 34 12.94 -6.75 6.97
N PHE A 35 11.78 -6.90 6.33
CA PHE A 35 11.59 -7.87 5.27
C PHE A 35 12.41 -7.52 4.03
N ARG A 36 12.87 -8.55 3.33
CA ARG A 36 13.59 -8.45 2.07
C ARG A 36 12.93 -9.36 1.05
N GLY A 37 12.56 -8.81 -0.09
CA GLY A 37 12.03 -9.54 -1.25
C GLY A 37 13.09 -9.67 -2.35
N ARG A 38 12.63 -10.05 -3.55
CA ARG A 38 13.49 -10.23 -4.72
C ARG A 38 14.17 -8.93 -5.15
N HIS A 39 13.51 -7.79 -4.96
CA HIS A 39 13.97 -6.47 -5.40
C HIS A 39 14.55 -5.61 -4.27
N GLY A 40 14.81 -6.20 -3.09
CA GLY A 40 15.41 -5.51 -1.96
C GLY A 40 14.45 -5.38 -0.78
N ARG A 41 14.30 -4.18 -0.21
CA ARG A 41 13.50 -3.98 1.01
C ARG A 41 12.00 -4.17 0.73
N ALA A 42 11.33 -4.85 1.64
CA ALA A 42 9.89 -5.02 1.67
C ALA A 42 9.36 -4.65 3.05
N TYR A 43 8.12 -4.17 3.11
CA TYR A 43 7.49 -3.77 4.36
C TYR A 43 6.25 -4.64 4.59
N LEU A 44 6.08 -5.07 5.84
CA LEU A 44 4.88 -5.74 6.31
C LEU A 44 3.88 -4.68 6.76
N PHE A 45 2.69 -4.76 6.21
CA PHE A 45 1.56 -3.92 6.56
C PHE A 45 0.46 -4.76 7.22
N ASP A 46 -0.34 -4.12 8.06
CA ASP A 46 -1.55 -4.68 8.66
C ASP A 46 -2.69 -3.69 8.46
N SER A 47 -3.64 -4.03 7.60
CA SER A 47 -4.82 -3.20 7.32
C SER A 47 -6.07 -3.97 7.66
N GLU A 48 -6.96 -3.38 8.44
CA GLU A 48 -8.22 -4.02 8.82
C GLU A 48 -9.23 -4.12 7.65
N LYS A 49 -9.12 -3.23 6.65
CA LYS A 49 -10.07 -3.14 5.52
C LYS A 49 -9.34 -2.85 4.21
N ALA A 50 -9.88 -3.37 3.12
CA ALA A 50 -9.46 -3.02 1.76
C ALA A 50 -10.31 -1.86 1.22
N TYR A 51 -9.67 -0.91 0.54
CA TYR A 51 -10.33 0.27 -0.05
C TYR A 51 -11.09 -0.04 -1.34
N SER A 52 -10.91 -1.23 -1.91
CA SER A 52 -11.61 -1.67 -3.11
C SER A 52 -11.80 -3.17 -3.06
N GLU A 53 -12.89 -3.66 -3.64
CA GLU A 53 -13.23 -5.09 -3.66
C GLU A 53 -12.16 -5.92 -4.41
N ASP A 54 -11.52 -5.32 -5.43
CA ASP A 54 -10.39 -5.92 -6.15
C ASP A 54 -9.13 -6.01 -5.27
N GLN A 55 -9.06 -5.24 -4.18
CA GLN A 55 -7.95 -5.19 -3.24
C GLN A 55 -8.20 -5.91 -1.91
N LYS A 56 -9.24 -6.76 -1.80
CA LYS A 56 -9.51 -7.59 -0.60
C LYS A 56 -8.30 -8.43 -0.14
N TYR A 57 -7.38 -8.77 -1.05
CA TYR A 57 -6.12 -9.44 -0.70
C TYR A 57 -5.18 -8.64 0.22
N LYS A 58 -5.45 -7.34 0.44
CA LYS A 58 -4.74 -6.48 1.38
C LYS A 58 -5.43 -6.36 2.73
N GLU A 59 -6.48 -7.13 2.98
CA GLU A 59 -7.08 -7.25 4.32
C GLU A 59 -6.22 -8.16 5.20
N GLY A 60 -5.91 -7.71 6.41
CA GLY A 60 -4.97 -8.35 7.32
C GLY A 60 -3.52 -8.01 7.01
N LYS A 61 -2.63 -9.00 7.21
CA LYS A 61 -1.18 -8.84 7.06
C LYS A 61 -0.74 -9.11 5.63
N TYR A 62 -0.09 -8.13 5.00
CA TYR A 62 0.43 -8.27 3.63
C TYR A 62 1.79 -7.59 3.49
N ILE A 63 2.59 -8.07 2.53
CA ILE A 63 3.93 -7.56 2.27
C ILE A 63 3.95 -6.81 0.94
N LEU A 64 4.49 -5.59 0.93
CA LEU A 64 4.76 -4.85 -0.31
C LEU A 64 6.25 -4.53 -0.42
N GLU A 65 6.83 -4.82 -1.59
CA GLU A 65 8.21 -4.44 -1.90
C GLU A 65 8.33 -2.95 -2.18
N LYS A 66 9.32 -2.29 -1.55
CA LYS A 66 9.57 -0.85 -1.71
C LYS A 66 9.80 -0.46 -3.17
N HIS A 67 10.37 -1.36 -3.96
CA HIS A 67 10.59 -1.12 -5.39
C HIS A 67 9.29 -0.85 -6.16
N MET A 68 8.17 -1.44 -5.71
CA MET A 68 6.86 -1.31 -6.33
C MET A 68 6.02 -0.16 -5.74
N MET A 69 6.56 0.58 -4.76
CA MET A 69 5.88 1.67 -4.07
C MET A 69 6.53 3.02 -4.42
N LEU A 70 5.71 3.99 -4.84
CA LEU A 70 6.09 5.39 -4.95
C LEU A 70 5.97 6.03 -3.56
N LYS A 71 7.03 6.72 -3.16
CA LYS A 71 7.13 7.45 -1.89
C LYS A 71 6.82 8.91 -2.18
N GLU A 72 5.54 9.30 -2.14
CA GLU A 72 5.14 10.68 -2.37
C GLU A 72 5.33 11.49 -1.07
N GLY A 73 6.12 12.55 -1.11
CA GLY A 73 6.24 13.56 -0.03
C GLY A 73 6.82 13.07 1.31
N TRP A 74 8.09 12.62 1.33
CA TRP A 74 8.79 12.38 2.60
C TRP A 74 9.66 13.56 3.02
#